data_AF-A0A810LDK7-F1
#
_entry.id   AF-A0A810LDK7-F1
#
_cell.length_a   1.000
_cell.length_b   1.000
_cell.length_c   1.000
_cell.angle_alpha   90.00
_cell.angle_beta   90.00
_cell.angle_gamma   90.00
#
_symmetry.space_group_name_H-M   'P 1'
#
loop_
_entity.id
_entity.type
_entity.pdbx_description
1 polymer ?
#
loop_
_entity_poly.entity_id
_entity_poly.type
_entity_poly.pdbx_seq_one_letter_code
_entity_poly.pdbx_strand_id
1 'polypeptide(L)'
;MGGGFRLAAYPACRVIPAAESRRGSEHQNVGVFYQVGITGDTLRPEPNGEASESVWTPIPDVVALRRSSLVDVGLALARTRPADGHVPPVPVGGLVQH
;
A
#
# COMPACT_ATOMS: atom_id res chain seq x y z
N MET A 1 1.05 -20.67 -24.17
CA MET A 1 0.48 -19.43 -23.60
C MET A 1 0.91 -19.37 -22.12
N GLY A 2 2.16 -18.95 -21.88
CA GLY A 2 2.74 -18.91 -20.53
C GLY A 2 2.63 -17.50 -19.97
N GLY A 3 1.57 -17.24 -19.21
CA GLY A 3 1.45 -16.00 -18.44
C GLY A 3 2.41 -16.07 -17.27
N GLY A 4 3.61 -15.51 -17.44
CA GLY A 4 4.59 -15.37 -16.37
C GLY A 4 4.02 -14.44 -15.29
N PHE A 5 3.50 -15.02 -14.21
CA PHE A 5 3.36 -14.31 -12.95
C PHE A 5 4.77 -13.93 -12.49
N ARG A 6 5.16 -12.68 -12.71
CA ARG A 6 6.31 -12.11 -12.01
C ARG A 6 5.86 -11.91 -10.56
N LEU A 7 6.30 -12.79 -9.68
CA LEU A 7 6.35 -12.53 -8.24
C LEU A 7 7.29 -11.34 -8.06
N ALA A 8 6.73 -10.13 -8.02
CA ALA A 8 7.49 -8.99 -7.56
C ALA A 8 7.25 -8.91 -6.05
N ALA A 9 8.33 -9.20 -5.32
CA ALA A 9 8.39 -8.97 -3.89
C ALA A 9 8.49 -7.45 -3.67
N TYR A 10 7.50 -6.85 -3.02
CA TYR A 10 7.55 -5.47 -2.55
C TYR A 10 7.71 -5.45 -1.02
N PRO A 11 8.95 -5.51 -0.49
CA PRO A 11 9.20 -4.97 0.83
C PRO A 11 8.87 -3.48 0.83
N ALA A 12 8.58 -2.92 2.01
CA ALA A 12 8.43 -1.47 2.17
C ALA A 12 9.66 -0.69 1.67
N CYS A 13 10.82 -1.33 1.54
CA CYS A 13 12.00 -0.77 0.89
C CYS A 13 12.33 -1.56 -0.38
N ARG A 14 12.35 -0.92 -1.55
CA ARG A 14 12.79 -1.57 -2.81
C ARG A 14 13.33 -0.58 -3.84
N VAL A 15 14.10 -1.10 -4.80
CA VAL A 15 14.38 -0.40 -6.06
C VAL A 15 13.13 -0.44 -6.95
N ILE A 16 12.72 0.72 -7.47
CA ILE A 16 11.74 0.86 -8.55
C ILE A 16 12.51 1.00 -9.87
N PRO A 17 12.45 0.01 -10.78
CA PRO A 17 13.07 0.14 -12.09
C PRO A 17 12.46 1.32 -12.88
N ALA A 18 13.26 1.90 -13.78
CA ALA A 18 12.82 3.01 -14.63
C ALA A 18 11.50 2.73 -15.39
N ALA A 19 11.31 1.48 -15.85
CA ALA A 19 10.11 1.05 -16.57
C ALA A 19 8.84 0.98 -15.72
N GLU A 20 8.97 0.87 -14.39
CA GLU A 20 7.85 0.85 -13.44
C GLU A 20 7.65 2.22 -12.75
N SER A 21 8.62 3.13 -12.90
CA SER A 21 8.65 4.43 -12.25
C SER A 21 7.77 5.44 -12.97
N ARG A 22 6.94 6.19 -12.22
CA ARG A 22 6.19 7.34 -12.75
C ARG A 22 7.09 8.40 -13.39
N ARG A 23 8.35 8.53 -12.94
CA ARG A 23 9.31 9.52 -13.47
C ARG A 23 10.19 8.98 -14.60
N GLY A 24 10.06 7.71 -14.97
CA GLY A 24 10.90 7.08 -16.00
C GLY A 24 12.37 6.90 -15.60
N SER A 25 12.70 7.11 -14.32
CA SER A 25 14.03 6.90 -13.76
C SER A 25 13.99 5.92 -12.60
N GLU A 26 15.06 5.12 -12.49
CA GLU A 26 15.27 4.23 -11.36
C GLU A 26 15.38 5.04 -10.06
N HIS A 27 14.77 4.53 -8.99
CA HIS A 27 14.90 5.12 -7.66
C HIS A 27 14.68 4.09 -6.56
N GLN A 28 15.20 4.37 -5.36
CA GLN A 28 14.84 3.64 -4.16
C GLN A 28 13.53 4.18 -3.60
N ASN A 29 12.60 3.28 -3.30
CA ASN A 29 11.40 3.56 -2.54
C ASN A 29 11.59 3.04 -1.11
N VAL A 30 11.28 3.88 -0.13
CA VAL A 30 11.31 3.53 1.29
C VAL A 30 9.97 3.97 1.88
N GLY A 31 9.19 3.00 2.36
CA GLY A 31 7.92 3.20 3.04
C GLY A 31 8.10 3.15 4.56
N VAL A 32 7.63 4.19 5.25
CA VAL A 32 7.59 4.25 6.71
C VAL A 32 6.13 4.22 7.15
N PHE A 33 5.80 3.28 8.03
CA PHE A 33 4.43 3.09 8.51
C PHE A 33 4.30 3.59 9.94
N TYR A 34 3.21 4.32 10.19
CA TYR A 34 2.86 4.82 11.51
C TYR A 34 1.48 4.29 11.90
N GLN A 35 1.37 3.80 13.13
CA GLN A 35 0.06 3.58 13.75
C GLN A 35 -0.35 4.88 14.45
N VAL A 36 -1.52 5.40 14.10
CA VAL A 36 -2.06 6.63 14.67
C VAL A 36 -3.45 6.40 15.25
N GLY A 37 -3.77 7.15 16.31
CA GLY A 37 -5.14 7.29 16.80
C GLY A 37 -5.76 8.55 16.23
N ILE A 38 -6.91 8.44 15.57
CA ILE A 38 -7.67 9.60 15.11
C ILE A 38 -8.59 10.05 16.24
N THR A 39 -8.45 11.31 16.66
CA THR A 39 -9.22 11.91 17.77
C THR A 39 -10.33 12.84 17.28
N GLY A 40 -10.30 13.24 16.01
CA GLY A 40 -11.37 14.01 15.38
C GLY A 40 -12.51 13.12 14.91
N ASP A 41 -13.71 13.66 14.99
CA ASP A 41 -15.00 13.01 14.74
C ASP A 41 -15.53 13.24 13.31
N THR A 42 -15.06 14.29 12.63
CA THR A 42 -15.49 14.60 11.25
C THR A 42 -14.36 14.42 10.25
N LEU A 43 -14.57 13.55 9.24
CA LEU A 43 -13.68 13.44 8.09
C LEU A 43 -13.86 14.66 7.18
N ARG A 44 -12.76 15.28 6.77
CA ARG A 44 -12.76 16.42 5.85
C ARG A 44 -12.13 15.99 4.52
N PRO A 45 -12.89 15.95 3.42
CA PRO A 45 -12.32 15.82 2.07
C PRO A 45 -11.39 17.00 1.76
N GLU A 46 -10.39 16.77 0.91
CA GLU A 46 -9.47 17.80 0.41
C GLU A 46 -9.68 17.92 -1.12
N PRO A 47 -10.76 18.56 -1.61
CA PRO A 47 -11.13 18.52 -3.03
C PRO A 47 -10.08 19.16 -3.97
N ASN A 48 -9.22 20.03 -3.41
CA ASN A 48 -8.12 20.68 -4.10
C ASN A 48 -6.78 19.95 -3.89
N GLY A 49 -6.77 18.86 -3.14
CA GLY A 49 -5.63 17.98 -2.90
C GLY A 49 -5.72 16.67 -3.69
N GLU A 50 -4.73 15.79 -3.51
CA GLU A 50 -4.69 14.49 -4.19
C GLU A 50 -5.74 13.49 -3.67
N ALA A 51 -6.50 13.83 -2.62
CA ALA A 51 -7.50 12.97 -1.99
C ALA A 51 -8.92 13.51 -2.18
N SER A 52 -9.63 12.94 -3.17
CA SER A 52 -10.99 13.36 -3.54
C SER A 52 -12.02 13.10 -2.43
N GLU A 53 -11.86 12.05 -1.62
CA GLU A 53 -12.81 11.63 -0.58
C GLU A 53 -12.08 11.00 0.62
N SER A 54 -12.73 10.99 1.78
CA SER A 54 -12.27 10.29 2.98
C SER A 54 -13.45 9.61 3.64
N VAL A 55 -13.41 8.28 3.69
CA VAL A 55 -14.44 7.43 4.28
C VAL A 55 -13.82 6.37 5.16
N TRP A 56 -14.50 6.03 6.26
CA TRP A 56 -14.14 4.87 7.05
C TRP A 56 -14.60 3.61 6.35
N THR A 57 -13.66 2.71 6.05
CA THR A 57 -13.97 1.39 5.48
C THR A 57 -13.78 0.34 6.57
N PRO A 58 -14.80 -0.49 6.87
CA PRO A 58 -14.62 -1.63 7.75
C PRO A 58 -13.50 -2.54 7.24
N ILE A 59 -12.63 -2.99 8.14
CA ILE A 59 -11.47 -3.81 7.77
C ILE A 59 -11.83 -5.03 6.88
N PRO A 60 -12.92 -5.77 7.11
CA PRO A 60 -13.31 -6.88 6.24
C PRO A 60 -13.61 -6.47 4.80
N ASP A 61 -14.12 -5.25 4.58
CA ASP A 61 -14.57 -4.78 3.28
C ASP A 61 -13.42 -4.28 2.40
N VAL A 62 -12.26 -3.98 3.01
CA VAL A 62 -11.05 -3.52 2.30
C VAL A 62 -10.62 -4.50 1.20
N VAL A 63 -10.85 -5.81 1.40
CA VAL A 63 -10.42 -6.84 0.44
C VAL A 63 -11.11 -6.73 -0.91
N ALA A 64 -12.31 -6.13 -0.94
CA ALA A 64 -13.11 -5.92 -2.14
C ALA A 64 -12.74 -4.64 -2.91
N LEU A 65 -11.87 -3.79 -2.34
CA LEU A 65 -11.47 -2.54 -2.96
C LEU A 65 -10.23 -2.71 -3.86
N ARG A 66 -10.20 -1.92 -4.94
CA ARG A 66 -8.94 -1.64 -5.64
C ARG A 66 -8.05 -0.85 -4.70
N ARG A 67 -6.87 -1.38 -4.39
CA ARG A 67 -6.01 -0.80 -3.34
C ARG A 67 -4.53 -0.99 -3.66
N SER A 68 -3.72 -0.10 -3.09
CA SER A 68 -2.27 -0.26 -3.11
C SER A 68 -1.85 -1.45 -2.25
N SER A 69 -0.82 -2.18 -2.68
CA SER A 69 -0.14 -3.19 -1.85
C SER A 69 0.31 -2.66 -0.48
N LEU A 70 0.57 -1.34 -0.37
CA LEU A 70 0.92 -0.69 0.89
C LEU A 70 -0.19 -0.78 1.95
N VAL A 71 -1.47 -0.86 1.54
CA VAL A 71 -2.60 -1.03 2.47
C VAL A 71 -2.49 -2.39 3.17
N ASP A 72 -2.22 -3.44 2.41
CA ASP A 72 -2.12 -4.80 2.93
C ASP A 72 -0.87 -4.98 3.81
N VAL A 73 0.24 -4.34 3.45
CA VAL A 73 1.45 -4.26 4.28
C VAL A 73 1.12 -3.59 5.62
N GLY A 74 0.47 -2.42 5.60
CA GLY A 74 0.07 -1.70 6.82
C GLY A 74 -0.87 -2.52 7.71
N LEU A 75 -1.86 -3.19 7.12
CA LEU A 75 -2.76 -4.09 7.84
C LEU A 75 -2.03 -5.29 8.44
N ALA A 76 -1.08 -5.89 7.73
CA ALA A 76 -0.28 -7.01 8.23
C ALA A 76 0.61 -6.57 9.40
N LEU A 77 1.29 -5.42 9.29
CA LEU A 77 2.10 -4.83 10.35
C LEU A 77 1.26 -4.56 11.61
N ALA A 78 0.08 -3.94 11.45
CA ALA A 78 -0.81 -3.62 12.57
C ALA A 78 -1.33 -4.87 13.30
N ARG A 79 -1.62 -5.96 12.56
CA ARG A 79 -2.13 -7.22 13.12
C ARG A 79 -1.04 -8.06 13.78
N THR A 80 0.11 -8.20 13.13
CA THR A 80 1.15 -9.16 13.52
C THR A 80 2.23 -8.55 14.41
N ARG A 81 2.47 -7.23 14.31
CA ARG A 81 3.45 -6.47 15.08
C ARG A 81 4.80 -7.20 15.20
N PRO A 82 5.43 -7.53 14.07
CA PRO A 82 6.71 -8.24 14.07
C PRO A 82 7.79 -7.40 14.74
N ALA A 83 8.70 -8.05 15.48
CA ALA A 83 9.71 -7.37 16.28
C ALA A 83 10.72 -6.56 15.44
N ASP A 84 10.95 -6.97 14.18
CA ASP A 84 11.81 -6.28 13.22
C ASP A 84 11.07 -5.23 12.38
N GLY A 85 9.76 -5.08 12.57
CA GLY A 85 8.94 -4.14 11.81
C GLY A 85 8.76 -4.51 10.33
N HIS A 86 9.04 -5.76 9.95
CA HIS A 86 8.93 -6.21 8.57
C HIS A 86 7.89 -7.32 8.39
N VAL A 87 7.16 -7.25 7.28
CA VAL A 87 6.24 -8.32 6.84
C VAL A 87 6.69 -8.86 5.49
N PRO A 88 6.31 -10.11 5.16
CA PRO A 88 6.55 -10.65 3.83
C PRO A 88 5.95 -9.75 2.75
N PRO A 89 6.54 -9.77 1.54
CA PRO A 89 6.00 -9.04 0.41
C PRO A 89 4.54 -9.37 0.10
N VAL A 90 3.75 -8.34 -0.22
CA VAL A 90 2.37 -8.51 -0.71
C VAL A 90 2.39 -8.69 -2.23
N PRO A 91 1.85 -9.80 -2.77
CA PRO A 91 1.74 -9.99 -4.21
C PRO A 91 0.79 -8.97 -4.85
N VAL A 92 1.20 -8.41 -5.99
CA VAL A 92 0.36 -7.51 -6.79
C VAL A 92 -0.36 -8.29 -7.89
N GLY A 93 -1.64 -7.98 -8.08
CA GLY A 93 -2.51 -8.66 -9.03
C GLY A 93 -3.99 -8.47 -8.67
N GLY A 94 -4.86 -8.61 -9.67
CA GLY A 94 -6.31 -8.42 -9.49
C GLY A 94 -6.66 -7.01 -8.99
N LEU A 95 -7.16 -6.91 -7.76
CA LEU A 95 -7.52 -5.65 -7.11
C LEU A 95 -6.34 -4.95 -6.42
N VAL A 96 -5.22 -5.63 -6.22
CA VAL A 96 -4.02 -5.03 -5.61
C VAL A 96 -3.15 -4.43 -6.72
N GLN A 97 -2.74 -3.17 -6.55
CA GLN A 97 -2.03 -2.36 -7.55
C GLN A 97 -0.82 -1.60 -6.94
N HIS A 98 -0.02 -0.95 -7.81
CA HIS A 98 1.06 -0.03 -7.44
C HIS A 98 0.59 1.41 -7.38
#